data_AF-A0A2D9Y6Q1-F1
#
_entry.id   AF-A0A2D9Y6Q1-F1
#
_cell.length_a   1.000
_cell.length_b   1.000
_cell.length_c   1.000
_cell.angle_alpha   90.00
_cell.angle_beta   90.00
_cell.angle_gamma   90.00
#
_symmetry.space_group_name_H-M   'P 1'
#
loop_
_entity.id
_entity.type
_entity.pdbx_description
1 polymer ?
#
loop_
_entity_poly.entity_id
_entity_poly.type
_entity_poly.pdbx_seq_one_letter_code
_entity_poly.pdbx_strand_id
1 'polypeptide(L)'
;MEEKLILHKPIHQPRSNDVVLQLTDIQLHRDRDETKNPVKRVERAVETNKEGRIYSSLPDPSGPMHIQTPFFNADDPELQKLVKKYNEQGKRVFIAYPKKGLPIKLGKDAQEFVKSKKGKRIIRQLNKDKDK
;
A
#
# COMPACT_ATOMS: atom_id res chain seq x y z
N MET A 1 10.35 26.14 9.05
CA MET A 1 8.96 26.28 8.57
C MET A 1 8.48 24.88 8.24
N GLU A 2 7.61 24.33 9.08
CA GLU A 2 7.00 23.01 8.85
C GLU A 2 5.81 23.17 7.92
N GLU A 3 5.97 22.77 6.66
CA GLU A 3 4.86 22.74 5.71
C GLU A 3 4.01 21.49 5.98
N LYS A 4 2.91 21.65 6.73
CA LYS A 4 1.93 20.58 6.91
C LYS A 4 1.28 20.26 5.57
N LEU A 5 1.47 19.03 5.10
CA LEU A 5 0.74 18.48 3.96
C LEU A 5 -0.75 18.44 4.29
N ILE A 6 -1.52 19.34 3.68
CA ILE A 6 -2.96 19.31 3.85
C ILE A 6 -3.55 18.36 2.81
N LEU A 7 -3.93 17.16 3.26
CA LEU A 7 -4.67 16.18 2.46
C LEU A 7 -6.11 16.66 2.24
N HIS A 8 -6.31 17.62 1.36
CA HIS A 8 -7.65 17.99 0.90
C HIS A 8 -8.17 16.94 -0.09
N LYS A 9 -9.48 16.67 -0.09
CA LYS A 9 -10.11 16.08 -1.28
C LYS A 9 -9.76 16.99 -2.47
N PRO A 10 -9.34 16.45 -3.62
CA PRO A 10 -8.86 17.27 -4.73
C PRO A 10 -9.94 18.27 -5.15
N ILE A 11 -9.68 19.56 -4.92
CA ILE A 11 -10.56 20.67 -5.30
C ILE A 11 -10.58 20.83 -6.83
N HIS A 12 -9.55 20.30 -7.51
CA HIS A 12 -9.38 20.33 -8.95
C HIS A 12 -9.15 18.93 -9.51
N GLN A 13 -9.71 18.64 -10.69
CA GLN A 13 -9.36 17.45 -11.46
C GLN A 13 -7.88 17.54 -11.88
N PRO A 14 -7.13 16.42 -11.86
CA PRO A 14 -5.73 16.39 -12.27
C PRO A 14 -5.61 16.84 -13.73
N ARG A 15 -4.65 17.73 -13.99
CA ARG A 15 -4.27 18.14 -15.36
C ARG A 15 -3.40 17.05 -15.99
N SER A 16 -3.23 17.11 -17.32
CA SER A 16 -2.44 16.10 -18.06
C SER A 16 -0.98 15.97 -17.61
N ASN A 17 -0.41 16.95 -16.92
CA ASN A 17 0.96 16.94 -16.41
C ASN A 17 1.09 16.56 -14.92
N ASP A 18 -0.03 16.33 -14.24
CA ASP A 18 -0.03 15.98 -12.82
C ASP A 18 0.24 14.48 -12.61
N VAL A 19 0.80 14.15 -11.45
CA VAL A 19 1.12 12.77 -11.06
C VAL A 19 -0.01 12.22 -10.21
N VAL A 20 -0.73 11.21 -10.70
CA VAL A 20 -1.80 10.54 -9.95
C VAL A 20 -1.30 9.18 -9.45
N LEU A 21 -1.09 9.07 -8.14
CA LEU A 21 -0.77 7.83 -7.47
C LEU A 21 -2.06 7.11 -7.08
N GLN A 22 -2.42 6.09 -7.86
CA GLN A 22 -3.62 5.30 -7.61
C GLN A 22 -3.28 4.03 -6.81
N LEU A 23 -3.97 3.86 -5.68
CA LEU A 23 -3.94 2.59 -4.95
C LEU A 23 -4.93 1.61 -5.60
N THR A 24 -4.42 0.44 -5.99
CA THR A 24 -5.19 -0.55 -6.77
C THR A 24 -5.69 -1.72 -5.92
N ASP A 25 -4.80 -2.40 -5.20
CA ASP A 25 -5.12 -3.56 -4.38
C ASP A 25 -4.11 -3.78 -3.24
N ILE A 26 -4.56 -4.50 -2.20
CA ILE A 26 -3.70 -4.96 -1.10
C ILE A 26 -3.53 -6.47 -1.25
N GLN A 27 -2.28 -6.95 -1.25
CA GLN A 27 -1.97 -8.38 -1.34
C GLN A 27 -1.31 -8.87 -0.05
N LEU A 28 -1.89 -9.93 0.53
CA LEU A 28 -1.33 -10.60 1.69
C LEU A 28 -0.35 -11.68 1.22
N HIS A 29 0.91 -11.51 1.59
CA HIS A 29 2.00 -12.44 1.28
C HIS A 29 2.44 -13.19 2.53
N ARG A 30 3.02 -14.38 2.33
CA ARG A 30 3.58 -15.19 3.42
C ARG A 30 5.06 -14.89 3.62
N ASP A 31 5.81 -14.90 2.52
CA ASP A 31 7.28 -14.85 2.55
C ASP A 31 7.75 -13.69 1.65
N ARG A 32 7.58 -12.45 2.13
CA ARG A 32 8.02 -11.23 1.44
C ARG A 32 8.75 -10.29 2.39
N ASP A 33 9.93 -9.86 1.96
CA ASP A 33 10.70 -8.85 2.65
C ASP A 33 10.03 -7.47 2.54
N GLU A 34 10.15 -6.70 3.60
CA GLU A 34 9.72 -5.31 3.62
C GLU A 34 10.46 -4.47 2.58
N THR A 35 9.75 -3.51 2.00
CA THR A 35 10.33 -2.59 1.05
C THR A 35 11.19 -1.57 1.77
N LYS A 36 12.52 -1.71 1.67
CA LYS A 36 13.49 -0.82 2.30
C LYS A 36 13.35 0.67 1.96
N ASN A 37 12.86 1.00 0.76
CA ASN A 37 12.67 2.39 0.34
C ASN A 37 11.40 2.51 -0.52
N PRO A 38 10.25 2.83 0.10
CA PRO A 38 8.98 3.02 -0.59
C PRO A 38 8.99 4.20 -1.57
N VAL A 39 9.64 5.31 -1.22
CA VAL A 39 9.74 6.52 -2.09
C VAL A 39 10.31 6.19 -3.46
N LYS A 40 11.48 5.52 -3.49
CA LYS A 40 12.15 5.17 -4.74
C LYS A 40 11.30 4.23 -5.60
N ARG A 41 10.44 3.41 -4.99
CA ARG A 41 9.48 2.58 -5.73
C ARG A 41 8.42 3.43 -6.39
N VAL A 42 7.92 4.45 -5.70
CA VAL A 42 6.96 5.40 -6.26
C VAL A 42 7.60 6.24 -7.35
N GLU A 43 8.78 6.81 -7.13
CA GLU A 43 9.51 7.57 -8.16
C GLU A 43 9.70 6.74 -9.44
N ARG A 44 10.17 5.50 -9.28
CA ARG A 44 10.35 4.59 -10.41
C ARG A 44 9.03 4.25 -11.10
N ALA A 45 7.94 4.08 -10.35
CA ALA A 45 6.62 3.83 -10.90
C ALA A 45 6.13 5.02 -11.76
N VAL A 46 6.36 6.24 -11.27
CA VAL A 46 6.04 7.48 -12.00
C VAL A 46 6.90 7.63 -13.25
N GLU A 47 8.21 7.41 -13.15
CA GLU A 47 9.15 7.53 -14.27
C GLU A 47 8.90 6.50 -15.37
N THR A 48 8.57 5.27 -14.99
CA THR A 48 8.36 4.17 -15.94
C THR A 48 6.91 4.03 -16.40
N ASN A 49 5.98 4.78 -15.79
CA ASN A 49 4.54 4.64 -15.96
C ASN A 49 4.07 3.18 -15.80
N LYS A 50 4.68 2.45 -14.85
CA LYS A 50 4.37 1.05 -14.54
C LYS A 50 3.97 0.92 -13.09
N GLU A 51 3.07 -0.01 -12.83
CA GLU A 51 2.61 -0.33 -11.49
C GLU A 51 3.77 -0.77 -10.57
N GLY A 52 3.80 -0.21 -9.37
CA GLY A 52 4.75 -0.56 -8.31
C GLY A 52 4.10 -1.37 -7.19
N ARG A 53 4.92 -2.07 -6.39
CA ARG A 53 4.50 -2.75 -5.16
C ARG A 53 5.36 -2.26 -3.99
N ILE A 54 4.70 -1.93 -2.90
CA ILE A 54 5.32 -1.63 -1.60
C ILE A 54 4.86 -2.74 -0.65
N TYR A 55 5.81 -3.39 0.00
CA TYR A 55 5.60 -4.46 0.96
C TYR A 55 5.89 -3.95 2.37
N SER A 56 5.00 -4.25 3.31
CA SER A 56 5.13 -3.97 4.74
C SER A 56 4.72 -5.19 5.54
N SER A 57 5.28 -5.34 6.74
CA SER A 57 4.80 -6.36 7.67
C SER A 57 3.37 -6.08 8.09
N LEU A 58 2.65 -7.16 8.42
CA LEU A 58 1.35 -7.05 9.05
C LEU A 58 1.53 -6.78 10.55
N PRO A 59 0.70 -5.91 11.15
CA PRO A 59 0.68 -5.74 12.59
C PRO A 59 0.21 -7.02 13.28
N ASP A 60 0.50 -7.13 14.58
CA ASP A 60 0.12 -8.30 15.37
C ASP A 60 -1.39 -8.59 15.28
N PRO A 61 -1.79 -9.85 15.07
CA PRO A 61 -3.18 -10.23 14.79
C PRO A 61 -4.08 -10.26 16.04
N SER A 62 -3.61 -9.80 17.19
CA SER A 62 -4.32 -9.89 18.49
C SER A 62 -5.52 -8.93 18.62
N GLY A 63 -5.80 -8.12 17.60
CA GLY A 63 -6.90 -7.15 17.60
C GLY A 63 -7.41 -6.78 16.20
N PRO A 64 -8.34 -5.82 16.10
CA PRO A 64 -8.85 -5.34 14.81
C PRO A 64 -7.70 -4.84 13.94
N MET A 65 -7.50 -5.51 12.81
CA MET A 65 -6.39 -5.25 11.90
C MET A 65 -6.63 -3.95 11.13
N HIS A 66 -5.97 -2.89 11.59
CA HIS A 66 -5.91 -1.63 10.87
C HIS A 66 -4.69 -1.66 9.96
N ILE A 67 -4.91 -1.95 8.67
CA ILE A 67 -3.83 -1.87 7.68
C ILE A 67 -3.57 -0.39 7.40
N GLN A 68 -2.60 0.18 8.12
CA GLN A 68 -2.05 1.47 7.75
C GLN A 68 -1.15 1.27 6.54
N THR A 69 -1.49 1.91 5.42
CA THR A 69 -0.62 1.88 4.25
C THR A 69 0.67 2.63 4.59
N PRO A 70 1.85 2.00 4.47
CA PRO A 70 3.11 2.49 5.04
C PRO A 70 3.63 3.80 4.41
N PHE A 71 2.98 4.33 3.37
CA PHE A 71 3.49 5.43 2.55
C PHE A 71 2.47 6.53 2.26
N PHE A 72 1.24 6.43 2.78
CA PHE A 72 0.17 7.39 2.44
C PHE A 72 -0.35 8.16 3.67
N ASN A 73 0.54 8.44 4.62
CA ASN A 73 0.27 9.35 5.73
C ASN A 73 0.81 10.75 5.37
N ALA A 74 0.01 11.79 5.61
CA ALA A 74 0.41 13.19 5.34
C ALA A 74 1.71 13.60 6.05
N ASP A 75 1.93 13.03 7.23
CA ASP A 75 3.04 13.38 8.11
C ASP A 75 4.33 12.62 7.78
N ASP A 76 4.32 11.73 6.78
CA ASP A 76 5.51 10.97 6.40
C ASP A 76 6.55 11.90 5.73
N PRO A 77 7.73 12.14 6.36
CA PRO A 77 8.78 13.01 5.84
C PRO A 77 9.22 12.64 4.42
N GLU A 78 9.18 11.34 4.11
CA GLU A 78 9.58 10.79 2.82
C GLU A 78 8.56 11.12 1.72
N LEU A 79 7.26 11.05 2.04
CA LEU A 79 6.20 11.48 1.14
C LEU A 79 6.26 12.98 0.90
N GLN A 80 6.54 13.80 1.92
CA GLN A 80 6.63 15.26 1.75
C GLN A 80 7.77 15.66 0.81
N LYS A 81 8.93 14.98 0.92
CA LYS A 81 10.05 15.19 0.00
C LYS A 81 9.66 14.86 -1.44
N LEU A 82 8.94 13.76 -1.66
CA LEU A 82 8.47 13.37 -2.98
C LEU A 82 7.48 14.40 -3.55
N VAL A 83 6.51 14.85 -2.75
CA VAL A 83 5.54 15.87 -3.16
C VAL A 83 6.24 17.19 -3.49
N LYS A 84 7.20 17.62 -2.67
CA LYS A 84 7.99 18.83 -2.91
C LYS A 84 8.77 18.75 -4.22
N LYS A 85 9.45 17.63 -4.47
CA LYS A 85 10.22 17.39 -5.71
C LYS A 85 9.34 17.55 -6.96
N TYR A 86 8.13 16.98 -6.96
CA TYR A 86 7.21 17.11 -8.09
C TYR A 86 6.59 18.51 -8.19
N ASN A 87 6.28 19.15 -7.06
CA ASN A 87 5.78 20.53 -7.04
C ASN A 87 6.82 21.52 -7.61
N GLU A 88 8.11 21.36 -7.30
CA GLU A 88 9.20 22.16 -7.88
C GLU A 88 9.31 21.99 -9.41
N GLN A 89 8.89 20.84 -9.94
CA GLN A 89 8.78 20.57 -11.37
C GLN A 89 7.48 21.11 -11.99
N GLY A 90 6.67 21.84 -11.21
CA GLY A 90 5.36 22.36 -11.64
C GLY A 90 4.25 21.30 -11.74
N LYS A 91 4.47 20.10 -11.19
CA LYS A 91 3.51 18.98 -11.21
C LYS A 91 2.86 18.82 -9.85
N ARG A 92 1.55 18.62 -9.80
CA ARG A 92 0.85 18.30 -8.55
C ARG A 92 0.78 16.79 -8.36
N VAL A 93 0.90 16.34 -7.10
CA VAL A 93 0.75 14.92 -6.74
C VAL A 93 -0.63 14.68 -6.15
N PHE A 94 -1.36 13.73 -6.70
CA PHE A 94 -2.68 13.31 -6.23
C PHE A 94 -2.63 11.87 -5.76
N ILE A 95 -3.22 11.60 -4.58
CA ILE A 95 -3.40 10.24 -4.08
C ILE A 95 -4.87 9.85 -4.33
N ALA A 96 -5.07 8.87 -5.20
CA ALA A 96 -6.40 8.40 -5.57
C ALA A 96 -6.74 7.10 -4.84
N TYR A 97 -7.77 7.16 -4.00
CA TYR A 97 -8.37 6.00 -3.36
C TYR A 97 -9.58 5.50 -4.17
N PRO A 98 -9.70 4.20 -4.44
CA PRO A 98 -10.86 3.66 -5.16
C PRO A 98 -12.13 3.78 -4.31
N LYS A 99 -13.21 4.32 -4.90
CA LYS A 99 -14.50 4.59 -4.21
C LYS A 99 -15.14 3.35 -3.57
N LYS A 100 -14.89 2.16 -4.14
CA LYS A 100 -15.45 0.88 -3.67
C LYS A 100 -14.62 0.23 -2.56
N GLY A 101 -13.60 0.92 -2.06
CA GLY A 101 -12.61 0.34 -1.17
C GLY A 101 -11.51 -0.41 -1.92
N LEU A 102 -10.42 -0.68 -1.22
CA LEU A 102 -9.29 -1.43 -1.75
C LEU A 102 -9.56 -2.94 -1.67
N PRO A 103 -9.56 -3.67 -2.80
CA PRO A 103 -9.71 -5.11 -2.76
C PRO A 103 -8.49 -5.74 -2.06
N ILE A 104 -8.75 -6.53 -1.02
CA ILE A 104 -7.74 -7.33 -0.32
C ILE A 104 -7.73 -8.73 -0.96
N LYS A 105 -6.57 -9.18 -1.42
CA LYS A 105 -6.37 -10.47 -2.08
C LYS A 105 -5.20 -11.23 -1.46
N LEU A 106 -5.17 -12.54 -1.66
CA LEU A 106 -3.98 -13.34 -1.32
C LEU A 106 -2.96 -13.24 -2.45
N GLY A 107 -1.70 -13.01 -2.10
CA GLY A 107 -0.56 -13.17 -3.00
C GLY A 107 -0.41 -14.60 -3.50
N LYS A 108 0.30 -14.81 -4.61
CA LYS A 108 0.46 -16.15 -5.22
C LYS A 108 1.07 -17.16 -4.26
N ASP A 109 2.09 -16.75 -3.52
CA ASP A 109 2.77 -17.53 -2.47
C ASP A 109 1.81 -17.93 -1.33
N ALA A 110 0.97 -17.01 -0.88
CA ALA A 110 -0.04 -17.29 0.14
C ALA A 110 -1.08 -18.29 -0.38
N GLN A 111 -1.53 -18.14 -1.64
CA GLN A 111 -2.46 -19.07 -2.26
C GLN A 111 -1.87 -20.48 -2.40
N GLU A 112 -0.60 -20.59 -2.80
CA GLU A 112 0.12 -21.86 -2.88
C GLU A 112 0.26 -22.51 -1.51
N PHE A 113 0.59 -21.72 -0.49
CA PHE A 113 0.67 -22.22 0.89
C PHE A 113 -0.65 -22.79 1.39
N VAL A 114 -1.76 -22.08 1.18
CA VAL A 114 -3.11 -22.54 1.58
C VAL A 114 -3.46 -23.87 0.90
N LYS A 115 -3.08 -24.04 -0.37
CA LYS A 115 -3.30 -25.28 -1.14
C LYS A 115 -2.36 -26.43 -0.73
N SER A 116 -1.22 -26.12 -0.11
CA SER A 116 -0.23 -27.11 0.32
C SER A 116 -0.74 -28.05 1.43
N LYS A 117 -0.13 -29.22 1.58
CA LYS A 117 -0.43 -30.16 2.68
C LYS A 117 -0.25 -29.51 4.06
N LYS A 118 0.77 -28.66 4.22
CA LYS A 118 1.07 -27.96 5.47
C LYS A 118 0.00 -26.92 5.79
N GLY A 119 -0.39 -26.11 4.81
CA GLY A 119 -1.48 -25.13 4.95
C GLY A 119 -2.80 -25.79 5.33
N LYS A 120 -3.19 -26.86 4.62
CA LYS A 120 -4.41 -27.64 4.94
C LYS A 120 -4.40 -28.19 6.37
N ARG A 121 -3.25 -28.66 6.87
CA ARG A 121 -3.12 -29.18 8.24
C ARG A 121 -3.34 -28.09 9.29
N ILE A 122 -2.74 -26.90 9.09
CA ILE A 122 -2.90 -25.76 9.99
C ILE A 122 -4.35 -25.28 10.01
N ILE A 123 -4.98 -25.14 8.85
CA ILE A 123 -6.40 -24.74 8.74
C ILE A 123 -7.29 -25.76 9.47
N ARG A 124 -7.03 -27.06 9.32
CA ARG A 124 -7.78 -28.10 10.04
C ARG A 124 -7.63 -27.97 11.55
N GLN A 125 -6.46 -27.61 12.05
CA GLN A 125 -6.21 -27.42 13.47
C GLN A 125 -6.94 -26.17 13.99
N LEU A 126 -6.83 -25.04 13.28
CA LEU A 126 -7.54 -23.81 13.62
C LEU A 126 -9.07 -24.00 13.68
N ASN A 127 -9.64 -24.80 12.78
CA ASN A 127 -11.07 -25.10 12.82
C ASN A 127 -11.45 -25.93 14.06
N LYS A 128 -10.63 -26.92 14.43
CA LYS A 128 -10.86 -27.72 15.64
C LYS A 128 -10.77 -26.90 16.93
N ASP A 129 -9.89 -25.90 16.95
CA ASP A 129 -9.71 -25.03 18.11
C ASP A 129 -10.84 -23.99 18.24
N LYS A 130 -11.58 -23.70 17.16
CA LYS A 130 -12.78 -22.84 17.18
C LYS A 130 -14.05 -23.56 17.63
N ASP A 131 -14.11 -24.88 17.44
CA ASP A 131 -15.24 -25.73 17.84
C ASP A 131 -15.14 -26.18 19.32
N LYS A 132 -14.11 -25.74 20.05
CA LYS A 132 -13.94 -25.92 21.50
C LYS A 132 -14.25 -24.63 22.23
#